data_AF-A0A6Y3H4X2-F1
#
_entry.id   AF-A0A6Y3H4X2-F1
#
_cell.length_a   1.000
_cell.length_b   1.000
_cell.length_c   1.000
_cell.angle_alpha   90.00
_cell.angle_beta   90.00
_cell.angle_gamma   90.00
#
_symmetry.space_group_name_H-M   'P 1'
#
loop_
_entity.id
_entity.type
_entity.pdbx_description
1 polymer ?
#
loop_
_entity_poly.entity_id
_entity_poly.type
_entity_poly.pdbx_seq_one_letter_code
_entity_poly.pdbx_strand_id
1 'polypeptide(L)'
;MYGEPHKRETISKVFKMTQIAIYGFNFTKKITFDGGELTPIFSSWSELKKNGWANDRYILTGFFKPNSNNYAAQQQLIFDLQAVLSFIEQKNVIISGELENDETPFNFKPSLPKKLDKKRDKGAGIIIMEDYFAPNSRENFICLAMEKLNSKAM
;
A
#
# COMPACT_ATOMS: atom_id res chain seq x y z
N MET A 1 2.92 55.36 -13.94
CA MET A 1 2.40 54.14 -14.59
C MET A 1 2.36 53.07 -13.52
N TYR A 2 1.16 52.72 -13.07
CA TYR A 2 0.93 51.79 -11.96
C TYR A 2 1.15 50.36 -12.43
N GLY A 3 1.94 49.61 -11.66
CA GLY A 3 2.27 48.22 -11.94
C GLY A 3 1.03 47.33 -11.89
N GLU A 4 0.88 46.49 -12.91
CA GLU A 4 -0.08 45.40 -12.90
C GLU A 4 0.37 44.35 -11.86
N PRO A 5 -0.49 43.95 -10.92
CA PRO A 5 -0.19 42.84 -10.05
C PRO A 5 -0.36 41.56 -10.87
N HIS A 6 0.75 40.91 -11.19
CA HIS A 6 0.76 39.53 -11.65
C HIS A 6 -0.09 38.69 -10.70
N LYS A 7 -1.25 38.24 -11.19
CA LYS A 7 -2.06 37.21 -10.53
C LYS A 7 -1.13 36.04 -10.24
N ARG A 8 -0.81 35.85 -8.96
CA ARG A 8 -0.28 34.58 -8.46
C ARG A 8 -1.38 33.57 -8.73
N GLU A 9 -1.27 32.85 -9.85
CA GLU A 9 -1.95 31.57 -10.02
C GLU A 9 -1.57 30.76 -8.80
N THR A 10 -2.53 30.67 -7.89
CA THR A 10 -2.47 29.72 -6.80
C THR A 10 -2.65 28.39 -7.51
N ILE A 11 -1.52 27.82 -7.96
CA ILE A 11 -1.46 26.44 -8.39
C ILE A 11 -1.89 25.69 -7.13
N SER A 12 -3.18 25.38 -7.02
CA SER A 12 -3.61 24.33 -6.13
C SER A 12 -2.84 23.14 -6.65
N LYS A 13 -1.76 22.79 -5.96
CA LYS A 13 -1.10 21.51 -6.16
C LYS A 13 -2.20 20.52 -5.80
N VAL A 14 -2.93 20.08 -6.82
CA VAL A 14 -3.92 19.03 -6.69
C VAL A 14 -3.07 17.86 -6.26
N PHE A 15 -2.98 17.64 -4.94
CA PHE A 15 -2.42 16.44 -4.35
C PHE A 15 -3.40 15.34 -4.72
N LYS A 16 -3.26 14.87 -5.96
CA LYS A 16 -4.07 13.81 -6.53
C LYS A 16 -3.58 12.52 -5.91
N MET A 17 -4.52 11.69 -5.45
CA MET A 17 -4.29 10.45 -4.71
C MET A 17 -3.25 9.56 -5.39
N THR A 18 -2.01 9.69 -4.95
CA THR A 18 -0.90 8.86 -5.43
C THR A 18 -1.07 7.47 -4.86
N GLN A 19 -1.04 6.45 -5.73
CA GLN A 19 -1.02 5.06 -5.30
C GLN A 19 0.39 4.70 -4.87
N ILE A 20 0.50 4.05 -3.72
CA ILE A 20 1.76 3.75 -3.07
C ILE A 20 2.01 2.26 -3.18
N ALA A 21 3.19 1.87 -3.61
CA ALA A 21 3.53 0.47 -3.82
C ALA A 21 3.65 -0.31 -2.50
N ILE A 22 3.10 -1.52 -2.49
CA ILE A 22 3.16 -2.48 -1.39
C ILE A 22 4.06 -3.64 -1.79
N TYR A 23 5.10 -3.86 -0.98
CA TYR A 23 6.04 -4.94 -1.18
C TYR A 23 5.97 -5.98 -0.07
N GLY A 24 5.79 -7.24 -0.46
CA GLY A 24 5.90 -8.40 0.42
C GLY A 24 4.63 -8.74 1.20
N PHE A 25 3.49 -8.12 0.92
CA PHE A 25 2.20 -8.53 1.47
C PHE A 25 1.45 -9.38 0.44
N ASN A 26 1.09 -10.62 0.75
CA ASN A 26 0.48 -11.51 -0.24
C ASN A 26 -1.04 -11.37 -0.21
N PHE A 27 -1.65 -10.89 -1.28
CA PHE A 27 -3.10 -10.78 -1.36
C PHE A 27 -3.53 -10.83 -2.83
N THR A 28 -4.73 -11.32 -3.06
CA THR A 28 -5.30 -11.59 -4.39
C THR A 28 -6.63 -10.88 -4.61
N LYS A 29 -7.24 -10.37 -3.53
CA LYS A 29 -8.47 -9.61 -3.55
C LYS A 29 -8.23 -8.18 -3.12
N LYS A 30 -9.04 -7.28 -3.66
CA LYS A 30 -9.07 -5.89 -3.22
C LYS A 30 -9.54 -5.83 -1.76
N ILE A 31 -8.88 -5.00 -0.96
CA ILE A 31 -9.22 -4.80 0.46
C ILE A 31 -9.56 -3.32 0.65
N THR A 32 -10.72 -3.04 1.22
CA THR A 32 -11.18 -1.68 1.48
C THR A 32 -11.39 -1.45 2.97
N PHE A 33 -10.88 -0.33 3.49
CA PHE A 33 -11.05 0.06 4.88
C PHE A 33 -11.13 1.59 4.98
N ASP A 34 -11.48 2.13 6.15
CA ASP A 34 -11.75 3.57 6.34
C ASP A 34 -10.57 4.47 5.89
N GLY A 35 -9.34 3.99 6.09
CA GLY A 35 -8.14 4.70 5.65
C GLY A 35 -7.85 4.65 4.15
N GLY A 36 -8.36 3.67 3.41
CA GLY A 36 -8.06 3.55 1.99
C GLY A 36 -8.32 2.19 1.39
N GLU A 37 -7.68 1.97 0.25
CA GLU A 37 -7.89 0.79 -0.58
C GLU A 37 -6.57 0.13 -0.95
N LEU A 38 -6.47 -1.19 -0.75
CA LEU A 38 -5.37 -2.01 -1.26
C LEU A 38 -5.83 -2.74 -2.51
N THR A 39 -5.11 -2.54 -3.60
CA THR A 39 -5.35 -3.21 -4.89
C THR A 39 -4.21 -4.20 -5.15
N PRO A 40 -4.50 -5.50 -5.30
CA PRO A 40 -3.48 -6.48 -5.64
C PRO A 40 -3.09 -6.37 -7.11
N ILE A 41 -1.83 -6.71 -7.43
CA ILE A 41 -1.37 -6.88 -8.82
C ILE A 41 -1.72 -8.27 -9.35
N PHE A 42 -1.70 -9.27 -8.46
CA PHE A 42 -1.96 -10.67 -8.82
C PHE A 42 -3.41 -11.02 -8.50
N SER A 43 -4.09 -11.66 -9.44
CA SER A 43 -5.51 -12.00 -9.33
C SER A 43 -5.76 -13.39 -8.72
N SER A 44 -4.72 -14.20 -8.62
CA SER A 44 -4.81 -15.57 -8.10
C SER A 44 -3.55 -16.01 -7.36
N TRP A 45 -3.72 -16.97 -6.44
CA TRP A 45 -2.61 -17.63 -5.75
C TRP A 45 -1.61 -18.26 -6.73
N SER A 46 -2.11 -18.84 -7.82
CA SER A 46 -1.28 -19.44 -8.87
C SER A 46 -0.34 -18.42 -9.52
N GLU A 47 -0.82 -17.21 -9.81
CA GLU A 47 0.01 -16.14 -10.35
C GLU A 47 1.01 -15.61 -9.32
N LEU A 48 0.56 -15.41 -8.08
CA LEU A 48 1.41 -14.95 -6.99
C LEU A 48 2.54 -15.96 -6.75
N LYS A 49 2.24 -17.26 -6.68
CA LYS A 49 3.22 -18.34 -6.53
C LYS A 49 4.20 -18.42 -7.69
N LYS A 50 3.75 -18.19 -8.93
CA LYS A 50 4.57 -18.29 -10.14
C LYS A 50 5.50 -17.09 -10.33
N ASN A 51 5.05 -15.89 -9.97
CA ASN A 51 5.70 -14.64 -10.36
C ASN A 51 6.25 -13.82 -9.20
N GLY A 52 5.75 -14.01 -7.97
CA GLY A 52 5.97 -13.05 -6.88
C GLY A 52 6.10 -13.62 -5.47
N TRP A 53 5.97 -14.93 -5.28
CA TRP A 53 6.23 -15.53 -3.98
C TRP A 53 7.74 -15.69 -3.78
N ALA A 54 8.33 -14.74 -3.06
CA ALA A 54 9.68 -14.86 -2.55
C ALA A 54 9.66 -14.67 -1.03
N ASN A 55 10.12 -15.70 -0.31
CA ASN A 55 10.23 -15.65 1.14
C ASN A 55 11.43 -14.83 1.61
N ASP A 56 12.36 -14.53 0.72
CA ASP A 56 13.66 -13.89 0.97
C ASP A 56 13.80 -12.51 0.29
N ARG A 57 12.78 -12.06 -0.45
CA ARG A 57 12.80 -10.79 -1.20
C ARG A 57 11.50 -10.03 -1.05
N TYR A 58 11.57 -8.72 -1.18
CA TYR A 58 10.41 -7.84 -1.24
C TYR A 58 9.96 -7.71 -2.68
N ILE A 59 8.83 -8.34 -3.01
CA ILE A 59 8.23 -8.27 -4.35
C ILE A 59 7.02 -7.36 -4.28
N LEU A 60 6.86 -6.53 -5.31
CA LEU A 60 5.69 -5.69 -5.49
C LEU A 60 4.46 -6.58 -5.68
N THR A 61 3.53 -6.51 -4.73
CA THR A 61 2.34 -7.37 -4.72
C THR A 61 1.05 -6.57 -4.87
N GLY A 62 1.09 -5.27 -4.63
CA GLY A 62 -0.08 -4.42 -4.75
C GLY A 62 0.23 -2.95 -4.56
N PHE A 63 -0.84 -2.16 -4.53
CA PHE A 63 -0.81 -0.72 -4.32
C PHE A 63 -1.82 -0.32 -3.26
N PHE A 64 -1.44 0.66 -2.46
CA PHE A 64 -2.28 1.29 -1.46
C PHE A 64 -2.71 2.68 -1.96
N LYS A 65 -4.00 2.96 -1.89
CA LYS A 65 -4.58 4.27 -2.19
C LYS A 65 -5.17 4.85 -0.90
N PRO A 66 -4.55 5.89 -0.29
CA PRO A 66 -5.10 6.53 0.89
C PRO A 66 -6.34 7.37 0.53
N ASN A 67 -7.33 7.40 1.43
CA ASN A 67 -8.55 8.22 1.29
C ASN A 67 -8.34 9.68 1.69
N SER A 68 -7.29 9.99 2.46
CA SER A 68 -6.98 11.35 2.92
C SER A 68 -6.10 12.10 1.92
N ASN A 69 -6.33 13.40 1.73
CA ASN A 69 -5.46 14.30 0.96
C ASN A 69 -4.43 15.05 1.83
N ASN A 70 -4.44 14.83 3.16
CA ASN A 70 -3.50 15.45 4.08
C ASN A 70 -2.23 14.60 4.19
N TYR A 71 -1.07 15.16 3.82
CA TYR A 71 0.22 14.48 3.83
C TYR A 71 0.59 13.88 5.19
N ALA A 72 0.40 14.61 6.30
CA ALA A 72 0.75 14.11 7.63
C ALA A 72 -0.14 12.91 8.02
N ALA A 73 -1.44 12.99 7.71
CA ALA A 73 -2.38 11.89 7.93
C ALA A 73 -2.06 10.68 7.04
N GLN A 74 -1.64 10.90 5.80
CA GLN A 74 -1.20 9.84 4.89
C GLN A 74 0.04 9.12 5.43
N GLN A 75 1.06 9.86 5.90
CA GLN A 75 2.28 9.26 6.45
C GLN A 75 1.99 8.40 7.68
N GLN A 76 1.16 8.89 8.60
CA GLN A 76 0.73 8.11 9.76
C GLN A 76 -0.02 6.84 9.34
N LEU A 77 -0.95 6.97 8.39
CA LEU A 77 -1.74 5.86 7.88
C LEU A 77 -0.89 4.80 7.18
N ILE A 78 0.10 5.21 6.39
CA ILE A 78 1.07 4.32 5.75
C ILE A 78 1.88 3.58 6.81
N PHE A 79 2.35 4.28 7.84
CA PHE A 79 3.11 3.69 8.92
C PHE A 79 2.30 2.63 9.69
N ASP A 80 1.07 2.96 10.06
CA ASP A 80 0.17 2.06 10.78
C ASP A 80 -0.21 0.86 9.91
N LEU A 81 -0.57 1.09 8.64
CA LEU A 81 -0.85 0.02 7.70
C LEU A 81 0.36 -0.90 7.52
N GLN A 82 1.57 -0.34 7.38
CA GLN A 82 2.78 -1.14 7.27
C GLN A 82 2.99 -2.04 8.49
N ALA A 83 2.74 -1.53 9.70
CA ALA A 83 2.82 -2.31 10.92
C ALA A 83 1.79 -3.45 10.94
N VAL A 84 0.52 -3.16 10.58
CA VAL A 84 -0.56 -4.16 10.52
C VAL A 84 -0.25 -5.24 9.49
N LEU A 85 0.13 -4.88 8.27
CA LEU A 85 0.46 -5.85 7.22
C LEU A 85 1.69 -6.69 7.60
N SER A 86 2.70 -6.08 8.23
CA SER A 86 3.88 -6.80 8.70
C SER A 86 3.55 -7.78 9.81
N PHE A 87 2.60 -7.43 10.69
CA PHE A 87 2.11 -8.32 11.73
C PHE A 87 1.39 -9.53 11.13
N ILE A 88 0.51 -9.34 10.14
CA ILE A 88 -0.22 -10.41 9.47
C ILE A 88 0.74 -11.42 8.81
N GLU A 89 1.73 -10.92 8.07
CA GLU A 89 2.71 -11.75 7.35
C GLU A 89 3.86 -12.26 8.22
N GLN A 90 3.94 -11.86 9.50
CA GLN A 90 5.08 -12.12 10.41
C GLN A 90 6.44 -11.80 9.80
N LYS A 91 6.45 -10.84 8.88
CA LYS A 91 7.59 -10.42 8.08
C LYS A 91 7.39 -8.96 7.78
N ASN A 92 8.48 -8.21 7.69
CA ASN A 92 8.40 -6.84 7.23
C ASN A 92 7.69 -6.77 5.87
N VAL A 93 6.71 -5.89 5.81
CA VAL A 93 6.08 -5.38 4.60
C VAL A 93 6.63 -3.96 4.41
N ILE A 94 6.93 -3.59 3.17
CA ILE A 94 7.41 -2.25 2.85
C ILE A 94 6.33 -1.56 2.04
N ILE A 95 5.88 -0.40 2.51
CA ILE A 95 5.00 0.47 1.75
C ILE A 95 5.83 1.70 1.37
N SER A 96 6.29 1.74 0.13
CA SER A 96 7.15 2.82 -0.36
C SER A 96 7.11 2.92 -1.87
N GLY A 97 7.49 4.07 -2.42
CA GLY A 97 7.39 4.31 -3.86
C GLY A 97 5.97 4.71 -4.25
N GLU A 98 5.89 5.81 -4.96
CA GLU A 98 4.65 6.42 -5.42
C GLU A 98 4.57 6.26 -6.94
N LEU A 99 3.38 5.95 -7.45
CA LEU A 99 3.10 5.99 -8.89
C LEU A 99 3.08 7.44 -9.38
N GLU A 100 3.71 7.73 -10.52
CA GLU A 100 3.60 9.02 -11.17
C GLU A 100 2.17 9.27 -11.69
N ASN A 101 1.86 10.53 -12.00
CA ASN A 101 0.49 10.99 -12.33
C ASN A 101 -0.15 10.28 -13.53
N ASP A 102 0.66 9.67 -14.40
CA ASP A 102 0.27 8.92 -15.60
C ASP A 102 0.26 7.40 -15.41
N GLU A 103 0.61 6.91 -14.22
CA GLU A 103 0.80 5.50 -13.94
C GLU A 103 -0.41 4.87 -13.23
N THR A 104 -0.64 3.59 -13.50
CA THR A 104 -1.69 2.79 -12.87
C THR A 104 -1.10 1.52 -12.28
N PRO A 105 -1.82 0.81 -11.37
CA PRO A 105 -1.36 -0.45 -10.78
C PRO A 105 -1.03 -1.53 -11.82
N PHE A 106 -1.58 -1.38 -13.02
CA PHE A 106 -1.45 -2.30 -14.14
C PHE A 106 -0.53 -1.76 -15.25
N ASN A 107 -0.11 -0.50 -15.17
CA ASN A 107 0.74 0.16 -16.17
C ASN A 107 1.60 1.27 -15.49
N PHE A 108 2.80 0.91 -15.05
CA PHE A 108 3.75 1.81 -14.40
C PHE A 108 5.14 1.70 -15.05
N LYS A 109 5.93 2.78 -15.04
CA LYS A 109 7.24 2.85 -15.69
C LYS A 109 8.23 1.89 -15.03
N PRO A 110 9.29 1.48 -15.75
CA PRO A 110 10.34 0.60 -15.21
C PRO A 110 11.10 1.18 -14.01
N SER A 111 10.94 2.47 -13.72
CA SER A 111 11.54 3.17 -12.58
C SER A 111 11.04 2.65 -11.23
N LEU A 112 9.83 2.08 -11.16
CA LEU A 112 9.34 1.42 -9.96
C LEU A 112 9.89 -0.01 -9.90
N PRO A 113 10.81 -0.32 -8.97
CA PRO A 113 11.45 -1.62 -8.94
C PRO A 113 10.42 -2.69 -8.55
N LYS A 114 10.12 -3.65 -9.43
CA LYS A 114 9.22 -4.78 -9.10
C LYS A 114 9.73 -5.65 -7.93
N LYS A 115 11.02 -5.54 -7.61
CA LYS A 115 11.70 -6.24 -6.52
C LYS A 115 12.69 -5.29 -5.86
N LEU A 116 12.74 -5.26 -4.53
CA LEU A 116 13.76 -4.52 -3.81
C LEU A 116 14.98 -5.43 -3.58
N ASP A 117 16.19 -4.87 -3.69
CA ASP A 117 17.45 -5.59 -3.44
C ASP A 117 17.75 -5.83 -1.94
N LYS A 118 16.85 -5.38 -1.06
CA LYS A 118 16.93 -5.63 0.37
C LYS A 118 16.60 -7.10 0.66
N LYS A 119 17.46 -7.79 1.41
CA LYS A 119 17.14 -9.14 1.92
C LYS A 119 15.97 -9.07 2.90
N ARG A 120 15.02 -9.99 2.76
CA ARG A 120 13.89 -10.14 3.66
C ARG A 120 14.21 -11.26 4.66
N ASP A 121 14.02 -10.97 5.94
CA ASP A 121 14.20 -11.98 6.98
C ASP A 121 13.12 -13.06 6.83
N LYS A 122 13.53 -14.32 7.04
CA LYS A 122 12.60 -15.45 7.04
C LYS A 122 11.75 -15.37 8.30
N GLY A 123 10.51 -14.89 8.16
CA GLY A 123 9.53 -14.90 9.24
C GLY A 123 9.04 -16.30 9.61
N ALA A 124 8.48 -16.44 10.81
CA ALA A 124 8.06 -17.70 11.42
C ALA A 124 6.81 -18.35 10.78
N GLY A 125 6.13 -17.66 9.85
CA GLY A 125 4.91 -18.16 9.23
C GLY A 125 4.00 -17.00 8.82
N ILE A 126 2.69 -17.24 8.84
CA ILE A 126 1.63 -16.26 8.57
C ILE A 126 0.61 -16.39 9.71
N ILE A 127 0.23 -15.29 10.36
CA ILE A 127 -0.73 -15.33 11.49
C ILE A 127 -2.16 -15.52 10.99
N ILE A 128 -2.51 -14.86 9.88
CA ILE A 128 -3.86 -14.88 9.34
C ILE A 128 -3.86 -15.53 7.98
N MET A 129 -4.65 -16.60 7.88
CA MET A 129 -4.89 -17.34 6.65
C MET A 129 -5.18 -16.40 5.48
N GLU A 130 -4.54 -16.66 4.34
CA GLU A 130 -4.61 -15.86 3.12
C GLU A 130 -6.04 -15.69 2.63
N ASP A 131 -6.29 -14.55 1.97
CA ASP A 131 -7.60 -14.19 1.39
C ASP A 131 -8.08 -15.17 0.29
N TYR A 132 -7.17 -15.96 -0.26
CA TYR A 132 -7.49 -17.08 -1.14
C TYR A 132 -8.10 -18.28 -0.39
N PHE A 133 -7.70 -18.54 0.86
CA PHE A 133 -8.19 -19.66 1.69
C PHE A 133 -9.34 -19.24 2.63
N ALA A 134 -9.33 -17.99 3.10
CA ALA A 134 -10.36 -17.40 3.95
C ALA A 134 -10.70 -15.99 3.42
N PRO A 135 -11.77 -15.85 2.60
CA PRO A 135 -12.02 -14.65 1.80
C PRO A 135 -12.00 -13.32 2.55
N ASN A 136 -12.51 -13.30 3.78
CA ASN A 136 -12.75 -12.08 4.52
C ASN A 136 -11.84 -11.95 5.76
N SER A 137 -10.99 -12.95 6.06
CA SER A 137 -10.21 -12.97 7.31
C SER A 137 -9.22 -11.80 7.40
N ARG A 138 -8.47 -11.56 6.33
CA ARG A 138 -7.47 -10.49 6.26
C ARG A 138 -8.10 -9.12 6.21
N GLU A 139 -9.15 -8.95 5.40
CA GLU A 139 -9.90 -7.69 5.35
C GLU A 139 -10.47 -7.34 6.72
N ASN A 140 -11.21 -8.26 7.35
CA ASN A 140 -11.79 -8.03 8.68
C ASN A 140 -10.72 -7.67 9.71
N PHE A 141 -9.58 -8.35 9.70
CA PHE A 141 -8.49 -8.03 10.63
C PHE A 141 -7.87 -6.67 10.35
N ILE A 142 -7.61 -6.32 9.08
CA ILE A 142 -7.07 -5.01 8.71
C ILE A 142 -8.05 -3.92 9.15
N CYS A 143 -9.34 -4.06 8.87
CA CYS A 143 -10.35 -3.10 9.31
C CYS A 143 -10.33 -2.92 10.83
N LEU A 144 -10.41 -4.00 11.60
CA LEU A 144 -10.39 -3.94 13.06
C LEU A 144 -9.09 -3.37 13.63
N ALA A 145 -7.94 -3.74 13.06
CA ALA A 145 -6.64 -3.26 13.53
C ALA A 145 -6.48 -1.76 13.26
N MET A 146 -6.86 -1.30 12.07
CA MET A 146 -6.80 0.11 11.70
C MET A 146 -7.80 0.95 12.50
N GLU A 147 -9.02 0.46 12.71
CA GLU A 147 -10.00 1.09 13.63
C GLU A 147 -9.43 1.22 15.04
N LYS A 148 -8.78 0.17 15.55
CA LYS A 148 -8.21 0.18 16.90
C LYS A 148 -7.06 1.18 17.04
N LEU A 149 -6.21 1.30 16.02
CA LEU A 149 -5.12 2.27 16.00
C LEU A 149 -5.66 3.70 15.95
N ASN A 150 -6.68 3.96 15.12
CA ASN A 150 -7.35 5.26 15.05
C ASN A 150 -8.06 5.61 16.38
N SER A 151 -8.67 4.64 17.05
CA SER A 151 -9.36 4.87 18.33
C SER A 151 -8.45 5.23 19.50
N LYS A 152 -7.15 4.92 19.40
CA LYS A 152 -6.13 5.31 20.40
C LYS A 152 -5.51 6.68 20.14
N ALA A 153 -5.79 7.27 18.98
CA ALA A 153 -5.32 8.61 18.61
C ALA A 153 -6.30 9.74 19.01
N MET A 154 -7.47 9.37 19.56
CA MET A 154 -8.40 10.26 20.28
C MET A 154 -8.22 10.13 21.79
#